data_AF-A0A0B0IJB1-F1
#
_entry.id   AF-A0A0B0IJB1-F1
#
_cell.length_a   1.000
_cell.length_b   1.000
_cell.length_c   1.000
_cell.angle_alpha   90.00
_cell.angle_beta   90.00
_cell.angle_gamma   90.00
#
_symmetry.space_group_name_H-M   'P 1'
#
loop_
_entity.id
_entity.type
_entity.pdbx_description
1 polymer ?
#
loop_
_entity_poly.entity_id
_entity_poly.type
_entity_poly.pdbx_seq_one_letter_code
_entity_poly.pdbx_strand_id
1 'polypeptide(L)'
;MLNRYLKEQSGITLIELLITLALFTMIIGIAFGVLTTTSKHNDKTQSHIDLRQEANIIITQLRQKHQAEIANYSVCVDELFISNHITVSEMLLKEAHVLDQACTENLIDPYEHLPVQFTIENKDYHFSVDTIIEGKQKEMYSEPIVIDIPDSGSEEDTFYTIVRNDNVFVYGSQLIFSGGDVEGPNATMIIRGNLETNQLNGGAFSNVSHIFIDGSAQLDGGSASLGSLTHPGDIIINGNLGLWSGSRNVYGDVYVNGNFRLKDARIFGNVYVNGDVELGWTPTLSEHTRIYYTGSLQHPNNYNQNILSKVIHQSEVETKQIPDLGIPQLRADDWYRNKGYDQTIRENNMKIFANNVNIQSYYDDQLGRHISTFTDAIIVSQGDITIGNNQWVNKMTGVLFAPNGKVTFHGTHFEGLVIARDGFHVTSGGTKVIFKNIDEYIENEADFPLGSSTN
;
A
#
# COMPACT_ATOMS: atom_id res chain seq x y z
N MET A 1 -69.32 -46.08 -0.26
CA MET A 1 -69.11 -44.81 0.49
C MET A 1 -67.82 -44.06 0.12
N LEU A 2 -66.95 -44.59 -0.76
CA LEU A 2 -65.69 -43.92 -1.14
C LEU A 2 -65.82 -42.90 -2.30
N ASN A 3 -66.94 -42.90 -3.03
CA ASN A 3 -67.13 -42.10 -4.25
C ASN A 3 -67.89 -40.78 -4.03
N ARG A 4 -68.19 -40.40 -2.79
CA ARG A 4 -68.82 -39.12 -2.46
C ARG A 4 -67.83 -38.07 -1.95
N TYR A 5 -66.62 -38.48 -1.56
CA TYR A 5 -65.54 -37.60 -1.12
C TYR A 5 -64.74 -36.95 -2.27
N LEU A 6 -64.87 -37.46 -3.50
CA LEU A 6 -64.12 -36.98 -4.68
C LEU A 6 -64.90 -35.97 -5.55
N LYS A 7 -66.08 -35.51 -5.10
CA LYS A 7 -66.92 -34.55 -5.84
C LYS A 7 -67.02 -33.15 -5.23
N GLU A 8 -66.28 -32.86 -4.17
CA GLU A 8 -66.12 -31.50 -3.64
C GLU A 8 -64.79 -30.91 -4.11
N GLN A 9 -64.74 -30.50 -5.38
CA GLN A 9 -63.56 -29.84 -5.96
C GLN A 9 -63.17 -28.55 -5.21
N SER A 10 -64.14 -27.87 -4.59
CA SER A 10 -63.91 -26.67 -3.77
C SER A 10 -63.14 -26.95 -2.48
N GLY A 11 -63.30 -28.14 -1.87
CA GLY A 11 -62.60 -28.51 -0.63
C GLY A 11 -61.12 -28.82 -0.87
N ILE A 12 -60.79 -29.45 -1.99
CA ILE A 12 -59.41 -29.80 -2.37
C ILE A 12 -58.61 -28.54 -2.75
N THR A 13 -59.22 -27.60 -3.48
CA THR A 13 -58.58 -26.30 -3.81
C THR A 13 -58.31 -25.44 -2.58
N LEU A 14 -59.14 -25.52 -1.54
CA LEU A 14 -58.91 -24.79 -0.29
C LEU A 14 -57.74 -25.38 0.50
N ILE A 15 -57.63 -26.71 0.57
CA ILE A 15 -56.53 -27.39 1.24
C ILE A 15 -55.20 -27.08 0.54
N GLU A 16 -55.16 -27.11 -0.80
CA GLU A 16 -53.97 -26.76 -1.57
C GLU A 16 -53.56 -25.30 -1.34
N LEU A 17 -54.52 -24.36 -1.38
CA LEU A 17 -54.25 -22.95 -1.07
C LEU A 17 -53.68 -22.78 0.35
N LEU A 18 -54.23 -23.46 1.35
CA LEU A 18 -53.77 -23.40 2.73
C LEU A 18 -52.36 -23.97 2.91
N ILE A 19 -52.05 -25.10 2.26
CA ILE A 19 -50.70 -25.68 2.27
C ILE A 19 -49.70 -24.73 1.60
N THR A 20 -50.07 -24.14 0.46
CA THR A 20 -49.22 -23.19 -0.26
C THR A 20 -48.94 -21.96 0.58
N LEU A 21 -49.97 -21.43 1.26
CA LEU A 21 -49.84 -20.29 2.17
C LEU A 21 -48.93 -20.62 3.36
N ALA A 22 -49.08 -21.81 3.94
CA ALA A 22 -48.26 -22.27 5.07
C ALA A 22 -46.78 -22.47 4.68
N LEU A 23 -46.51 -23.01 3.50
CA LEU A 23 -45.14 -23.12 2.98
C LEU A 23 -44.55 -21.75 2.68
N PHE A 24 -45.34 -20.83 2.14
CA PHE A 24 -44.89 -19.48 1.82
C PHE A 24 -44.53 -18.68 3.09
N THR A 25 -45.32 -18.78 4.16
CA THR A 25 -44.99 -18.14 5.44
C THR A 25 -43.73 -18.72 6.08
N MET A 26 -43.51 -20.03 5.97
CA MET A 26 -42.29 -20.67 6.43
C MET A 26 -41.05 -20.15 5.67
N ILE A 27 -41.14 -20.03 4.34
CA ILE A 27 -40.06 -19.50 3.50
C ILE A 27 -39.76 -18.04 3.83
N ILE A 28 -40.79 -17.20 3.98
CA ILE A 28 -40.62 -15.80 4.39
C ILE A 28 -39.95 -15.71 5.77
N GLY A 29 -40.36 -16.55 6.72
CA GLY A 29 -39.76 -16.58 8.05
C GLY A 29 -38.26 -16.89 8.02
N ILE A 30 -37.85 -17.88 7.21
CA ILE A 30 -36.44 -18.22 7.02
C ILE A 30 -35.68 -17.07 6.35
N ALA A 31 -36.23 -16.50 5.27
CA ALA A 31 -35.61 -15.40 4.54
C ALA A 31 -35.42 -14.16 5.44
N PHE A 32 -36.42 -13.81 6.23
CA PHE A 32 -36.35 -12.71 7.20
C PHE A 32 -35.34 -13.01 8.33
N GLY A 33 -35.26 -14.26 8.79
CA GLY A 33 -34.25 -14.70 9.76
C GLY A 33 -32.82 -14.57 9.25
N VAL A 34 -32.56 -14.96 8.00
CA VAL A 34 -31.25 -14.79 7.35
C VAL A 34 -30.93 -13.31 7.16
N LEU A 35 -31.88 -12.51 6.68
CA LEU A 35 -31.68 -11.07 6.45
C LEU A 35 -31.34 -10.34 7.75
N THR A 36 -32.09 -10.60 8.82
CA THR A 36 -31.84 -9.98 10.14
C THR A 36 -30.53 -10.44 10.76
N THR A 37 -30.15 -11.71 10.58
CA THR A 37 -28.85 -12.22 11.03
C THR A 37 -27.71 -11.59 10.24
N THR A 38 -27.86 -11.45 8.92
CA THR A 38 -26.88 -10.80 8.04
C THR A 38 -26.71 -9.33 8.39
N SER A 39 -27.81 -8.61 8.61
CA SER A 39 -27.77 -7.21 9.05
C SER A 39 -27.03 -7.06 10.37
N LYS A 40 -27.36 -7.88 11.39
CA LYS A 40 -26.67 -7.85 12.69
C LYS A 40 -25.18 -8.18 12.57
N HIS A 41 -24.83 -9.15 11.71
CA HIS A 41 -23.45 -9.50 11.47
C HIS A 41 -22.68 -8.37 10.77
N ASN A 42 -23.34 -7.68 9.83
CA ASN A 42 -22.78 -6.52 9.15
C ASN A 42 -22.56 -5.36 10.14
N ASP A 43 -23.53 -5.05 10.99
CA ASP A 43 -23.42 -3.99 12.01
C ASP A 43 -22.28 -4.27 12.99
N LYS A 44 -22.13 -5.54 13.41
CA LYS A 44 -21.01 -5.99 14.26
C LYS A 44 -19.66 -5.83 13.55
N THR A 45 -19.59 -6.26 12.29
CA THR A 45 -18.36 -6.19 11.49
C THR A 45 -17.96 -4.74 11.25
N GLN A 46 -18.92 -3.88 10.90
CA GLN A 46 -18.71 -2.45 10.72
C GLN A 46 -18.21 -1.81 12.02
N SER A 47 -18.83 -2.11 13.16
CA SER A 47 -18.39 -1.58 14.46
C SER A 47 -16.94 -1.97 14.80
N HIS A 48 -16.53 -3.21 14.48
CA HIS A 48 -15.14 -3.63 14.64
C HIS A 48 -14.17 -2.91 13.69
N ILE A 49 -14.59 -2.66 12.44
CA ILE A 49 -13.81 -1.90 11.47
C ILE A 49 -13.64 -0.46 11.96
N ASP A 50 -14.72 0.18 12.38
CA ASP A 50 -14.72 1.57 12.86
C ASP A 50 -13.80 1.72 14.09
N LEU A 51 -13.90 0.82 15.09
CA LEU A 51 -13.00 0.84 16.25
C LEU A 51 -11.53 0.66 15.83
N ARG A 52 -11.22 -0.27 14.91
CA ARG A 52 -9.84 -0.45 14.42
C ARG A 52 -9.32 0.78 13.68
N GLN A 53 -10.16 1.41 12.85
CA GLN A 53 -9.80 2.62 12.14
C GLN A 53 -9.50 3.76 13.10
N GLU A 54 -10.33 3.93 14.13
CA GLU A 54 -10.17 4.98 15.14
C GLU A 54 -8.94 4.73 16.01
N ALA A 55 -8.69 3.48 16.42
CA ALA A 55 -7.45 3.11 17.09
C ALA A 55 -6.20 3.43 16.25
N ASN A 56 -6.25 3.15 14.94
CA ASN A 56 -5.16 3.50 14.04
C ASN A 56 -4.99 5.02 13.90
N ILE A 57 -6.09 5.78 13.90
CA ILE A 57 -6.04 7.26 13.89
C ILE A 57 -5.36 7.77 15.16
N ILE A 58 -5.76 7.29 16.34
CA ILE A 58 -5.18 7.69 17.64
C ILE A 58 -3.68 7.38 17.67
N ILE A 59 -3.28 6.17 17.27
CA ILE A 59 -1.86 5.80 17.17
C ILE A 59 -1.11 6.69 16.18
N THR A 60 -1.73 7.01 15.04
CA THR A 60 -1.13 7.88 14.03
C THR A 60 -0.93 9.30 14.56
N GLN A 61 -1.93 9.87 15.25
CA GLN A 61 -1.84 11.20 15.85
C GLN A 61 -0.81 11.26 16.98
N LEU A 62 -0.82 10.25 17.87
CA LEU A 62 0.19 10.11 18.92
C LEU A 62 1.59 10.03 18.32
N ARG A 63 1.77 9.24 17.25
CA ARG A 63 3.06 9.11 16.55
C ARG A 63 3.47 10.43 15.89
N GLN A 64 2.55 11.10 15.21
CA GLN A 64 2.80 12.42 14.62
C GLN A 64 3.26 13.42 15.67
N LYS A 65 2.55 13.52 16.81
CA LYS A 65 2.92 14.41 17.91
C LYS A 65 4.29 14.02 18.50
N HIS A 66 4.52 12.73 18.73
CA HIS A 66 5.78 12.22 19.28
C HIS A 66 6.98 12.49 18.38
N GLN A 67 6.81 12.42 17.06
CA GLN A 67 7.90 12.62 16.08
C GLN A 67 8.09 14.10 15.67
N ALA A 68 7.04 14.92 15.76
CA ALA A 68 7.09 16.34 15.40
C ALA A 68 7.73 17.21 16.49
N GLU A 69 7.57 16.84 17.75
CA GLU A 69 8.06 17.64 18.88
C GLU A 69 9.59 17.53 19.04
N ILE A 70 10.24 18.66 19.29
CA ILE A 70 11.71 18.75 19.47
C ILE A 70 12.07 18.79 20.96
N ALA A 71 11.13 19.20 21.80
CA ALA A 71 11.24 19.27 23.24
C ALA A 71 10.19 18.36 23.90
N ASN A 72 10.34 18.14 25.21
CA ASN A 72 9.39 17.30 25.93
C ASN A 72 7.99 17.93 25.89
N TYR A 73 6.98 17.11 25.61
CA TYR A 73 5.62 17.56 25.31
C TYR A 73 4.58 16.82 26.15
N SER A 74 3.36 17.37 26.23
CA SER A 74 2.22 16.71 26.89
C SER A 74 1.16 16.27 25.87
N VAL A 75 0.49 15.18 26.17
CA VAL A 75 -0.64 14.66 25.38
C VAL A 75 -1.92 14.92 26.16
N CYS A 76 -2.90 15.52 25.51
CA CYS A 76 -4.23 15.73 26.07
C CYS A 76 -5.23 14.81 25.37
N VAL A 77 -6.12 14.19 26.13
CA VAL A 77 -7.12 13.25 25.61
C VAL A 77 -8.01 13.98 24.60
N ASP A 78 -8.47 15.19 24.91
CA ASP A 78 -9.38 15.97 24.06
C ASP A 78 -8.82 16.30 22.67
N GLU A 79 -7.49 16.24 22.48
CA GLU A 79 -6.83 16.48 21.18
C GLU A 79 -6.72 15.22 20.31
N LEU A 80 -6.87 14.03 20.90
CA LEU A 80 -6.70 12.74 20.23
C LEU A 80 -8.00 12.17 19.65
N PHE A 81 -9.15 12.70 20.06
CA PHE A 81 -10.46 12.15 19.66
C PHE A 81 -11.27 13.18 18.89
N ILE A 82 -11.57 12.86 17.64
CA ILE A 82 -12.36 13.72 16.74
C ILE A 82 -13.85 13.31 16.76
N SER A 83 -14.17 12.10 17.23
CA SER A 83 -15.51 11.51 17.18
C SER A 83 -16.18 11.45 18.55
N ASN A 84 -17.37 12.05 18.66
CA ASN A 84 -18.19 12.06 19.89
C ASN A 84 -18.89 10.71 20.20
N HIS A 85 -18.67 9.67 19.40
CA HIS A 85 -19.40 8.40 19.49
C HIS A 85 -18.56 7.24 20.06
N ILE A 86 -17.29 7.48 20.40
CA ILE A 86 -16.36 6.48 20.93
C ILE A 86 -15.88 6.95 22.29
N THR A 87 -15.90 6.05 23.27
CA THR A 87 -15.42 6.32 24.62
C THR A 87 -14.15 5.54 24.87
N VAL A 88 -13.16 6.19 25.47
CA VAL A 88 -11.93 5.53 25.93
C VAL A 88 -12.18 5.05 27.34
N SER A 89 -12.04 3.75 27.59
CA SER A 89 -12.16 3.19 28.93
C SER A 89 -10.83 3.15 29.67
N GLU A 90 -9.73 3.02 28.95
CA GLU A 90 -8.38 3.01 29.51
C GLU A 90 -7.39 3.65 28.54
N MET A 91 -6.47 4.49 29.04
CA MET A 91 -5.32 4.96 28.28
C MET A 91 -4.12 5.10 29.22
N LEU A 92 -3.02 4.45 28.83
CA LEU A 92 -1.75 4.38 29.50
C LEU A 92 -0.66 4.87 28.54
N LEU A 93 0.04 5.92 28.92
CA LEU A 93 1.23 6.41 28.21
C LEU A 93 2.42 6.28 29.16
N LYS A 94 3.43 5.50 28.79
CA LYS A 94 4.60 5.21 29.66
C LYS A 94 4.18 4.73 31.06
N GLU A 95 3.19 3.82 31.10
CA GLU A 95 2.64 3.24 32.34
C GLU A 95 1.85 4.22 33.24
N ALA A 96 1.62 5.47 32.80
CA ALA A 96 0.80 6.45 33.52
C ALA A 96 -0.64 6.51 32.96
N HIS A 97 -1.65 6.48 33.83
CA HIS A 97 -3.05 6.61 33.44
C HIS A 97 -3.38 8.06 33.02
N VAL A 98 -3.82 8.24 31.78
CA VAL A 98 -4.07 9.56 31.16
C VAL A 98 -5.55 9.94 31.18
N LEU A 99 -6.44 9.06 31.64
CA LEU A 99 -7.87 9.38 31.75
C LEU A 99 -8.24 10.12 33.04
N ASP A 100 -7.43 9.98 34.10
CA ASP A 100 -7.65 10.66 35.39
C ASP A 100 -7.22 12.14 35.36
N GLN A 101 -6.44 12.53 34.35
CA GLN A 101 -5.89 13.87 34.15
C GLN A 101 -6.10 14.24 32.68
N ALA A 102 -6.76 15.36 32.38
CA ALA A 102 -7.09 15.76 31.00
C ALA A 102 -5.86 15.79 30.04
N CYS A 103 -4.66 15.94 30.60
CA CYS A 103 -3.38 15.82 29.92
C CYS A 103 -2.34 15.10 30.79
N THR A 104 -1.32 14.52 30.17
CA THR A 104 -0.17 13.90 30.85
C THR A 104 0.58 14.91 31.72
N GLU A 105 0.71 14.66 33.03
CA GLU A 105 1.52 15.50 33.94
C GLU A 105 3.03 15.38 33.71
N ASN A 106 3.50 14.18 33.34
CA ASN A 106 4.90 13.96 32.99
C ASN A 106 5.11 14.27 31.51
N LEU A 107 6.03 15.20 31.23
CA LEU A 107 6.40 15.52 29.85
C LEU A 107 7.05 14.29 29.20
N ILE A 108 6.58 13.96 28.00
CA ILE A 108 7.07 12.86 27.18
C ILE A 108 8.30 13.35 26.42
N ASP A 109 9.42 12.62 26.54
CA ASP A 109 10.63 12.86 25.75
C ASP A 109 10.41 12.30 24.33
N PRO A 110 10.47 13.12 23.26
CA PRO A 110 10.27 12.66 21.88
C PRO A 110 11.36 11.71 21.39
N TYR A 111 12.51 11.59 22.06
CA TYR A 111 13.62 10.70 21.66
C TYR A 111 13.58 9.32 22.35
N GLU A 112 12.71 9.12 23.33
CA GLU A 112 12.51 7.81 23.97
C GLU A 112 11.32 7.09 23.36
N HIS A 113 11.42 5.75 23.21
CA HIS A 113 10.27 4.95 22.83
C HIS A 113 9.10 5.18 23.79
N LEU A 114 7.92 5.42 23.23
CA LEU A 114 6.69 5.67 23.97
C LEU A 114 5.81 4.41 23.96
N PRO A 115 5.71 3.68 25.08
CA PRO A 115 4.73 2.61 25.23
C PRO A 115 3.34 3.22 25.29
N VAL A 116 2.44 2.74 24.43
CA VAL A 116 1.06 3.19 24.32
C VAL A 116 0.14 2.00 24.48
N GLN A 117 -0.69 2.06 25.51
CA GLN A 117 -1.77 1.10 25.71
C GLN A 117 -3.09 1.84 25.89
N PHE A 118 -4.13 1.47 25.15
CA PHE A 118 -5.46 2.03 25.36
C PHE A 118 -6.56 1.06 24.93
N THR A 119 -7.74 1.24 25.52
CA THR A 119 -8.96 0.52 25.15
C THR A 119 -10.03 1.54 24.77
N ILE A 120 -10.57 1.39 23.56
CA ILE A 120 -11.71 2.15 23.05
C ILE A 120 -12.94 1.28 22.98
N GLU A 121 -14.10 1.88 23.23
CA GLU A 121 -15.37 1.18 23.35
C GLU A 121 -16.49 1.92 22.61
N ASN A 122 -17.42 1.15 22.05
CA ASN A 122 -18.68 1.65 21.51
C ASN A 122 -19.79 0.65 21.85
N LYS A 123 -20.76 1.10 22.68
CA LYS A 123 -21.96 0.38 23.16
C LYS A 123 -21.71 -1.02 23.72
N ASP A 124 -21.41 -1.98 22.85
CA ASP A 124 -21.27 -3.43 23.13
C ASP A 124 -19.88 -4.01 22.75
N TYR A 125 -18.99 -3.21 22.15
CA TYR A 125 -17.70 -3.67 21.63
C TYR A 125 -16.54 -2.87 22.20
N HIS A 126 -15.41 -3.55 22.44
CA HIS A 126 -14.16 -2.95 22.86
C HIS A 126 -13.03 -3.35 21.91
N PHE A 127 -12.02 -2.49 21.80
CA PHE A 127 -10.80 -2.77 21.06
C PHE A 127 -9.61 -2.20 21.84
N SER A 128 -8.64 -3.05 22.14
CA SER A 128 -7.45 -2.69 22.91
C SER A 128 -6.23 -2.69 21.99
N VAL A 129 -5.42 -1.65 22.14
CA VAL A 129 -4.11 -1.52 21.51
C VAL A 129 -3.05 -1.58 22.58
N ASP A 130 -2.00 -2.35 22.31
CA ASP A 130 -0.76 -2.38 23.07
C ASP A 130 0.37 -2.32 22.05
N THR A 131 1.11 -1.20 22.06
CA THR A 131 2.15 -0.95 21.07
C THR A 131 3.21 0.01 21.61
N ILE A 132 4.31 0.11 20.89
CA ILE A 132 5.40 1.03 21.19
C ILE A 132 5.53 1.97 20.00
N ILE A 133 5.41 3.27 20.25
CA ILE A 133 5.75 4.30 19.28
C ILE A 133 7.24 4.56 19.40
N GLU A 134 7.95 4.49 18.28
CA GLU A 134 9.39 4.68 18.26
C GLU A 134 9.78 6.12 18.58
N GLY A 135 10.75 6.27 19.47
CA GLY A 135 11.37 7.56 19.76
C GLY A 135 12.06 8.10 18.52
N LYS A 136 12.03 9.42 18.36
CA LYS A 136 12.78 10.13 17.34
C LYS A 136 14.24 9.76 17.44
N GLN A 137 14.87 9.40 16.32
CA GLN A 137 16.33 9.28 16.31
C GLN A 137 16.90 10.69 16.46
N LYS A 138 17.90 10.86 17.34
CA LYS A 138 18.63 12.12 17.42
C LYS A 138 19.22 12.38 16.03
N GLU A 139 18.62 13.30 15.30
CA GLU A 139 19.24 13.93 14.15
C GLU A 139 20.50 14.59 14.67
N MET A 140 21.61 13.85 14.61
CA MET A 140 22.91 14.45 14.46
C MET A 140 22.73 15.30 13.21
N TYR A 141 22.79 16.63 13.36
CA TYR A 141 22.78 17.58 12.25
C TYR A 141 23.89 17.19 11.25
N SER A 142 23.63 16.22 10.40
CA SER A 142 24.08 16.29 9.03
C SER A 142 23.23 17.39 8.45
N GLU A 143 23.87 18.47 8.02
CA GLU A 143 23.38 19.27 6.90
C GLU A 143 22.70 18.32 5.91
N PRO A 144 21.55 18.69 5.31
CA PRO A 144 20.91 17.83 4.33
C PRO A 144 22.01 17.33 3.40
N ILE A 145 22.26 16.03 3.41
CA ILE A 145 23.03 15.44 2.36
C ILE A 145 22.08 15.59 1.17
N VAL A 146 22.17 16.76 0.54
CA VAL A 146 22.03 16.86 -0.89
C VAL A 146 23.07 15.85 -1.34
N ILE A 147 22.61 14.63 -1.58
CA ILE A 147 23.27 13.80 -2.57
C ILE A 147 23.01 14.61 -3.83
N ASP A 148 23.87 15.59 -4.07
CA ASP A 148 24.32 15.83 -5.43
C ASP A 148 24.76 14.43 -5.81
N ILE A 149 23.91 13.75 -6.58
CA ILE A 149 24.34 12.58 -7.33
C ILE A 149 25.60 13.12 -7.98
N PRO A 150 26.81 12.71 -7.53
CA PRO A 150 27.98 13.16 -8.23
C PRO A 150 27.69 12.75 -9.67
N ASP A 151 27.88 13.67 -10.60
CA ASP A 151 27.98 13.33 -12.00
C ASP A 151 29.03 12.22 -12.09
N SER A 152 28.58 10.96 -11.94
CA SER A 152 29.41 9.77 -11.75
C SER A 152 29.79 9.27 -13.14
N GLY A 153 30.30 10.20 -13.94
CA GLY A 153 31.02 9.90 -15.16
C GLY A 153 32.38 9.25 -14.89
N SER A 154 32.51 8.30 -13.96
CA SER A 154 33.80 7.62 -13.74
C SER A 154 33.80 6.15 -13.32
N GLU A 155 32.68 5.44 -13.44
CA GLU A 155 32.57 3.97 -13.62
C GLU A 155 31.10 3.72 -13.99
N GLU A 156 30.77 3.08 -15.12
CA GLU A 156 29.37 2.89 -15.53
C GLU A 156 28.60 2.10 -14.46
N ASP A 157 27.72 2.76 -13.72
CA ASP A 157 26.79 2.10 -12.80
C ASP A 157 25.99 1.04 -13.57
N THR A 158 26.16 -0.22 -13.21
CA THR A 158 25.45 -1.32 -13.86
C THR A 158 24.02 -1.37 -13.34
N PHE A 159 23.11 -2.00 -14.10
CA PHE A 159 21.74 -2.19 -13.62
C PHE A 159 21.69 -2.92 -12.26
N TYR A 160 22.65 -3.81 -11.98
CA TYR A 160 22.76 -4.47 -10.69
C TYR A 160 23.14 -3.49 -9.57
N THR A 161 24.16 -2.65 -9.78
CA THR A 161 24.57 -1.67 -8.75
C THR A 161 23.44 -0.70 -8.44
N ILE A 162 22.66 -0.32 -9.44
CA ILE A 162 21.51 0.56 -9.25
C ILE A 162 20.37 -0.13 -8.50
N VAL A 163 19.97 -1.34 -8.92
CA VAL A 163 18.93 -2.10 -8.21
C VAL A 163 19.31 -2.31 -6.74
N ARG A 164 20.60 -2.56 -6.49
CA ARG A 164 21.15 -2.74 -5.15
C ARG A 164 21.21 -1.45 -4.33
N ASN A 165 21.89 -0.42 -4.83
CA ASN A 165 22.20 0.79 -4.09
C ASN A 165 20.96 1.67 -3.90
N ASP A 166 20.09 1.72 -4.90
CA ASP A 166 18.86 2.53 -4.86
C ASP A 166 17.68 1.74 -4.29
N ASN A 167 17.91 0.52 -3.78
CA ASN A 167 16.87 -0.33 -3.18
C ASN A 167 15.66 -0.53 -4.11
N VAL A 168 15.88 -0.80 -5.40
CA VAL A 168 14.80 -0.92 -6.38
C VAL A 168 14.03 -2.21 -6.15
N PHE A 169 12.76 -2.09 -5.74
CA PHE A 169 11.93 -3.25 -5.44
C PHE A 169 10.91 -3.58 -6.53
N VAL A 170 10.41 -2.57 -7.25
CA VAL A 170 9.51 -2.74 -8.40
C VAL A 170 10.04 -1.91 -9.54
N TYR A 171 10.23 -2.56 -10.69
CA TYR A 171 10.64 -1.93 -11.94
C TYR A 171 9.80 -2.47 -13.08
N GLY A 172 9.02 -1.61 -13.76
CA GLY A 172 8.22 -2.03 -14.92
C GLY A 172 7.29 -0.98 -15.49
N SER A 173 6.62 -1.27 -16.61
CA SER A 173 5.71 -0.30 -17.25
C SER A 173 4.41 -0.07 -16.48
N GLN A 174 4.00 -1.01 -15.62
CA GLN A 174 2.74 -0.95 -14.90
C GLN A 174 2.89 -1.49 -13.46
N LEU A 175 2.10 -0.93 -12.56
CA LEU A 175 1.77 -1.53 -11.29
C LEU A 175 0.25 -1.72 -11.24
N ILE A 176 -0.21 -2.95 -11.03
CA ILE A 176 -1.61 -3.23 -10.70
C ILE A 176 -1.62 -3.88 -9.33
N PHE A 177 -2.26 -3.25 -8.36
CA PHE A 177 -2.23 -3.66 -6.98
C PHE A 177 -3.64 -3.73 -6.37
N SER A 178 -4.17 -4.94 -6.30
CA SER A 178 -5.42 -5.27 -5.59
C SER A 178 -5.18 -5.66 -4.12
N GLY A 179 -3.93 -5.67 -3.66
CA GLY A 179 -3.55 -6.07 -2.31
C GLY A 179 -3.95 -5.08 -1.22
N GLY A 180 -3.56 -5.38 0.02
CA GLY A 180 -3.79 -4.52 1.19
C GLY A 180 -2.67 -3.50 1.40
N ASP A 181 -1.42 -3.97 1.38
CA ASP A 181 -0.27 -3.18 1.83
C ASP A 181 0.96 -3.41 0.96
N VAL A 182 1.69 -2.33 0.67
CA VAL A 182 3.03 -2.35 0.08
C VAL A 182 3.98 -1.67 1.07
N GLU A 183 4.95 -2.41 1.60
CA GLU A 183 5.93 -1.93 2.58
C GLU A 183 7.33 -1.92 1.97
N GLY A 184 7.88 -0.73 1.74
CA GLY A 184 9.25 -0.51 1.27
C GLY A 184 9.84 0.77 1.83
N PRO A 185 10.01 0.90 3.16
CA PRO A 185 10.75 2.03 3.72
C PRO A 185 12.19 2.00 3.18
N ASN A 186 12.68 3.16 2.77
CA ASN A 186 13.94 3.37 2.06
C ASN A 186 14.06 2.63 0.71
N ALA A 187 12.94 2.17 0.14
CA ALA A 187 12.90 1.47 -1.14
C ALA A 187 12.47 2.38 -2.29
N THR A 188 12.81 1.94 -3.49
CA THR A 188 12.49 2.62 -4.75
C THR A 188 11.53 1.81 -5.60
N MET A 189 10.47 2.47 -6.08
CA MET A 189 9.54 1.96 -7.08
C MET A 189 9.66 2.76 -8.36
N ILE A 190 9.82 2.09 -9.50
CA ILE A 190 9.89 2.71 -10.83
C ILE A 190 8.75 2.15 -11.70
N ILE A 191 7.78 3.01 -11.99
CA ILE A 191 6.66 2.76 -12.91
C ILE A 191 6.90 3.56 -14.19
N ARG A 192 7.28 2.87 -15.26
CA ARG A 192 7.61 3.46 -16.56
C ARG A 192 6.40 3.90 -17.40
N GLY A 193 5.19 3.81 -16.84
CA GLY A 193 3.95 4.18 -17.51
C GLY A 193 3.09 5.07 -16.64
N ASN A 194 1.81 5.19 -17.01
CA ASN A 194 0.84 5.91 -16.21
C ASN A 194 0.43 5.11 -14.96
N LEU A 195 -0.01 5.83 -13.94
CA LEU A 195 -0.65 5.28 -12.75
C LEU A 195 -2.08 5.86 -12.61
N GLU A 196 -3.06 4.98 -12.59
CA GLU A 196 -4.49 5.31 -12.58
C GLU A 196 -5.17 4.79 -11.31
N THR A 197 -6.23 5.46 -10.84
CA THR A 197 -6.96 5.05 -9.62
C THR A 197 -7.33 3.57 -9.60
N ASN A 198 -7.81 3.02 -10.72
CA ASN A 198 -8.30 1.64 -10.79
C ASN A 198 -7.18 0.59 -10.76
N GLN A 199 -5.92 1.01 -10.87
CA GLN A 199 -4.75 0.15 -10.72
C GLN A 199 -4.34 0.01 -9.27
N LEU A 200 -4.85 0.86 -8.38
CA LEU A 200 -4.64 0.77 -6.94
C LEU A 200 -5.92 0.33 -6.25
N ASN A 201 -5.82 -0.59 -5.30
CA ASN A 201 -6.91 -0.89 -4.41
C ASN A 201 -7.20 0.39 -3.61
N GLY A 202 -8.44 0.91 -3.66
CA GLY A 202 -8.85 2.23 -3.19
C GLY A 202 -8.67 2.54 -1.69
N GLY A 203 -7.90 1.75 -0.96
CA GLY A 203 -7.41 2.03 0.39
C GLY A 203 -6.05 1.37 0.68
N ALA A 204 -5.34 0.86 -0.35
CA ALA A 204 -4.04 0.25 -0.16
C ALA A 204 -3.06 1.26 0.42
N PHE A 205 -2.33 0.84 1.43
CA PHE A 205 -1.26 1.63 2.01
C PHE A 205 0.02 1.37 1.23
N SER A 206 0.54 2.38 0.52
CA SER A 206 1.87 2.34 -0.10
C SER A 206 2.86 3.06 0.80
N ASN A 207 3.73 2.31 1.45
CA ASN A 207 4.77 2.80 2.34
C ASN A 207 6.13 2.68 1.65
N VAL A 208 6.30 3.38 0.53
CA VAL A 208 7.51 3.34 -0.30
C VAL A 208 8.17 4.71 -0.29
N SER A 209 9.47 4.79 -0.02
CA SER A 209 10.17 6.07 0.12
C SER A 209 10.30 6.82 -1.19
N HIS A 210 10.81 6.18 -2.24
CA HIS A 210 11.02 6.81 -3.53
C HIS A 210 10.10 6.20 -4.59
N ILE A 211 9.32 7.06 -5.27
CA ILE A 211 8.35 6.62 -6.28
C ILE A 211 8.59 7.42 -7.55
N PHE A 212 8.93 6.73 -8.63
CA PHE A 212 9.16 7.31 -9.94
C PHE A 212 8.07 6.85 -10.91
N ILE A 213 7.38 7.79 -11.54
CA ILE A 213 6.32 7.55 -12.51
C ILE A 213 6.67 8.29 -13.81
N ASP A 214 7.08 7.54 -14.83
CA ASP A 214 7.48 8.10 -16.14
C ASP A 214 6.29 8.50 -17.02
N GLY A 215 5.07 8.22 -16.55
CA GLY A 215 3.83 8.72 -17.12
C GLY A 215 3.15 9.79 -16.27
N SER A 216 1.85 9.93 -16.48
CA SER A 216 0.97 10.70 -15.61
C SER A 216 0.44 9.84 -14.46
N ALA A 217 0.15 10.46 -13.32
CA ALA A 217 -0.52 9.82 -12.19
C ALA A 217 -1.90 10.47 -12.00
N GLN A 218 -2.97 9.77 -12.37
CA GLN A 218 -4.35 10.23 -12.25
C GLN A 218 -5.08 9.41 -11.18
N LEU A 219 -5.06 9.93 -9.96
CA LEU A 219 -5.69 9.33 -8.79
C LEU A 219 -6.94 10.15 -8.45
N ASP A 220 -7.98 9.97 -9.25
CA ASP A 220 -9.33 10.49 -8.97
C ASP A 220 -10.19 9.36 -8.39
N GLY A 221 -10.31 9.32 -7.05
CA GLY A 221 -11.05 8.30 -6.30
C GLY A 221 -10.17 7.44 -5.40
N GLY A 222 -10.78 6.74 -4.44
CA GLY A 222 -10.05 5.95 -3.43
C GLY A 222 -9.14 6.79 -2.53
N SER A 223 -8.56 6.17 -1.50
CA SER A 223 -7.70 6.83 -0.51
C SER A 223 -6.34 6.11 -0.35
N ALA A 224 -5.90 5.39 -1.38
CA ALA A 224 -4.58 4.76 -1.38
C ALA A 224 -3.48 5.83 -1.22
N SER A 225 -2.66 5.69 -0.19
CA SER A 225 -1.61 6.68 0.12
C SER A 225 -0.38 6.48 -0.77
N LEU A 226 0.41 7.54 -0.94
CA LEU A 226 1.69 7.53 -1.65
C LEU A 226 2.81 7.99 -0.70
N GLY A 227 3.99 7.43 -0.88
CA GLY A 227 5.15 7.79 -0.08
C GLY A 227 5.17 7.11 1.28
N SER A 228 6.37 6.96 1.85
CA SER A 228 6.53 6.41 3.19
C SER A 228 6.28 7.47 4.26
N LEU A 229 5.43 7.16 5.23
CA LEU A 229 5.22 8.01 6.40
C LEU A 229 6.46 8.09 7.30
N THR A 230 7.18 6.97 7.47
CA THR A 230 8.31 6.88 8.40
C THR A 230 9.64 7.24 7.76
N HIS A 231 9.77 7.08 6.44
CA HIS A 231 10.96 7.43 5.68
C HIS A 231 10.57 8.17 4.39
N PRO A 232 9.99 9.39 4.47
CA PRO A 232 9.57 10.12 3.28
C PRO A 232 10.75 10.32 2.33
N GLY A 233 10.56 10.00 1.06
CA GLY A 233 11.53 10.24 -0.01
C GLY A 233 10.91 11.05 -1.14
N ASP A 234 11.50 10.97 -2.32
CA ASP A 234 11.04 11.73 -3.49
C ASP A 234 9.93 10.98 -4.25
N ILE A 235 8.91 11.71 -4.67
CA ILE A 235 7.89 11.25 -5.61
C ILE A 235 8.04 12.06 -6.90
N ILE A 236 8.47 11.42 -7.98
CA ILE A 236 8.73 12.06 -9.27
C ILE A 236 7.71 11.59 -10.29
N ILE A 237 7.07 12.54 -10.97
CA ILE A 237 6.06 12.29 -11.98
C ILE A 237 6.43 13.07 -13.24
N ASN A 238 6.75 12.35 -14.30
CA ASN A 238 7.17 12.96 -15.57
C ASN A 238 5.98 13.58 -16.34
N GLY A 239 4.76 13.11 -16.08
CA GLY A 239 3.52 13.65 -16.63
C GLY A 239 2.75 14.57 -15.68
N ASN A 240 1.43 14.53 -15.80
CA ASN A 240 0.52 15.28 -14.92
C ASN A 240 0.21 14.50 -13.65
N LEU A 241 0.03 15.20 -12.52
CA LEU A 241 -0.47 14.63 -11.27
C LEU A 241 -1.90 15.11 -10.99
N GLY A 242 -2.85 14.18 -10.89
CA GLY A 242 -4.23 14.45 -10.49
C GLY A 242 -4.56 13.80 -9.14
N LEU A 243 -4.85 14.61 -8.13
CA LEU A 243 -5.28 14.20 -6.79
C LEU A 243 -6.65 14.85 -6.46
N TRP A 244 -7.66 14.50 -7.25
CA TRP A 244 -8.93 15.23 -7.24
C TRP A 244 -9.89 14.73 -6.17
N SER A 245 -10.48 13.54 -6.31
CA SER A 245 -11.25 12.91 -5.24
C SER A 245 -10.41 11.89 -4.46
N GLY A 246 -10.69 11.73 -3.17
CA GLY A 246 -10.00 10.78 -2.29
C GLY A 246 -9.13 11.43 -1.23
N SER A 247 -9.34 11.05 0.04
CA SER A 247 -8.61 11.62 1.20
C SER A 247 -7.28 10.91 1.47
N ARG A 248 -6.49 10.69 0.41
CA ARG A 248 -5.19 10.01 0.54
C ARG A 248 -4.12 10.91 1.14
N ASN A 249 -3.15 10.29 1.80
CA ASN A 249 -1.95 10.96 2.26
C ASN A 249 -0.84 10.83 1.21
N VAL A 250 -0.06 11.89 1.04
CA VAL A 250 1.14 11.92 0.21
C VAL A 250 2.30 12.36 1.08
N TYR A 251 3.26 11.46 1.30
CA TYR A 251 4.43 11.68 2.14
C TYR A 251 5.68 11.86 1.28
N GLY A 252 6.46 12.88 1.59
CA GLY A 252 7.67 13.21 0.83
C GLY A 252 7.47 14.35 -0.17
N ASP A 253 8.59 14.80 -0.73
CA ASP A 253 8.58 15.88 -1.70
C ASP A 253 8.15 15.37 -3.08
N VAL A 254 7.32 16.14 -3.76
CA VAL A 254 6.69 15.74 -5.02
C VAL A 254 7.18 16.64 -6.15
N TYR A 255 7.67 16.04 -7.22
CA TYR A 255 8.17 16.73 -8.42
C TYR A 255 7.30 16.34 -9.59
N VAL A 256 6.63 17.32 -10.21
CA VAL A 256 5.68 17.12 -11.30
C VAL A 256 6.18 17.90 -12.51
N ASN A 257 6.57 17.20 -13.57
CA ASN A 257 7.05 17.83 -14.81
C ASN A 257 5.91 18.38 -15.68
N GLY A 258 4.67 17.97 -15.43
CA GLY A 258 3.46 18.51 -16.04
C GLY A 258 2.61 19.38 -15.11
N ASN A 259 1.30 19.28 -15.26
CA ASN A 259 0.32 20.02 -14.46
C ASN A 259 -0.09 19.26 -13.20
N PHE A 260 -0.47 20.00 -12.16
CA PHE A 260 -0.93 19.45 -10.88
C PHE A 260 -2.37 19.85 -10.56
N ARG A 261 -3.23 18.88 -10.27
CA ARG A 261 -4.60 19.10 -9.80
C ARG A 261 -4.75 18.55 -8.39
N LEU A 262 -5.22 19.35 -7.44
CA LEU A 262 -5.29 18.98 -6.02
C LEU A 262 -6.62 19.40 -5.41
N LYS A 263 -7.35 18.47 -4.79
CA LYS A 263 -8.61 18.78 -4.10
C LYS A 263 -8.77 18.08 -2.75
N ASP A 264 -8.92 16.76 -2.66
CA ASP A 264 -9.26 16.10 -1.37
C ASP A 264 -8.05 15.52 -0.60
N ALA A 265 -6.87 15.47 -1.24
CA ALA A 265 -5.67 14.82 -0.69
C ALA A 265 -4.97 15.66 0.40
N ARG A 266 -4.16 14.97 1.21
CA ARG A 266 -3.34 15.53 2.29
C ARG A 266 -1.87 15.41 1.93
N ILE A 267 -1.16 16.53 1.89
CA ILE A 267 0.24 16.60 1.45
C ILE A 267 1.14 16.92 2.64
N PHE A 268 2.20 16.12 2.81
CA PHE A 268 3.15 16.19 3.93
C PHE A 268 4.60 16.49 3.52
N GLY A 269 4.84 16.83 2.24
CA GLY A 269 6.10 17.40 1.75
C GLY A 269 5.85 18.63 0.89
N ASN A 270 6.90 19.18 0.29
CA ASN A 270 6.78 20.23 -0.72
C ASN A 270 6.36 19.64 -2.07
N VAL A 271 5.78 20.48 -2.92
CA VAL A 271 5.42 20.10 -4.30
C VAL A 271 6.05 21.10 -5.26
N TYR A 272 6.73 20.61 -6.27
CA TYR A 272 7.37 21.39 -7.33
C TYR A 272 6.71 21.04 -8.66
N VAL A 273 6.04 22.02 -9.27
CA VAL A 273 5.21 21.80 -10.47
C VAL A 273 5.76 22.63 -11.62
N ASN A 274 6.28 21.96 -12.64
CA ASN A 274 6.72 22.60 -13.87
C ASN A 274 5.54 22.79 -14.85
N GLY A 275 4.46 23.40 -14.36
CA GLY A 275 3.22 23.55 -15.11
C GLY A 275 2.13 24.29 -14.33
N ASP A 276 0.90 24.15 -14.79
CA ASP A 276 -0.28 24.74 -14.17
C ASP A 276 -0.66 24.01 -12.88
N VAL A 277 -1.21 24.77 -11.92
CA VAL A 277 -1.81 24.24 -10.69
C VAL A 277 -3.31 24.53 -10.67
N GLU A 278 -4.12 23.49 -10.47
CA GLU A 278 -5.57 23.61 -10.22
C GLU A 278 -5.91 23.13 -8.82
N LEU A 279 -6.48 24.00 -7.99
CA LEU A 279 -6.96 23.67 -6.66
C LEU A 279 -8.48 23.50 -6.66
N GLY A 280 -8.99 22.38 -6.15
CA GLY A 280 -10.40 22.21 -5.78
C GLY A 280 -10.62 22.46 -4.30
N TRP A 281 -11.87 22.42 -3.82
CA TRP A 281 -12.16 22.61 -2.38
C TRP A 281 -11.64 21.45 -1.52
N THR A 282 -11.08 21.78 -0.35
CA THR A 282 -10.69 20.87 0.76
C THR A 282 -9.30 20.21 0.79
N PRO A 283 -8.24 20.70 0.11
CA PRO A 283 -6.95 20.06 0.25
C PRO A 283 -6.35 20.40 1.60
N THR A 284 -5.60 19.45 2.14
CA THR A 284 -4.87 19.66 3.40
C THR A 284 -3.39 19.74 3.10
N LEU A 285 -2.77 20.87 3.43
CA LEU A 285 -1.34 21.04 3.36
C LEU A 285 -0.81 21.09 4.78
N SER A 286 0.18 20.26 5.11
CA SER A 286 0.86 20.32 6.40
C SER A 286 1.41 21.73 6.67
N GLU A 287 1.69 22.06 7.94
CA GLU A 287 2.14 23.41 8.33
C GLU A 287 3.28 23.92 7.46
N HIS A 288 4.22 23.03 7.14
CA HIS A 288 5.43 23.33 6.38
C HIS A 288 5.39 22.87 4.92
N THR A 289 4.23 22.48 4.40
CA THR A 289 4.09 22.17 2.97
C THR A 289 3.92 23.44 2.15
N ARG A 290 4.65 23.51 1.03
CA ARG A 290 4.53 24.57 0.01
C ARG A 290 4.40 23.91 -1.36
N ILE A 291 3.67 24.58 -2.24
CA ILE A 291 3.52 24.20 -3.65
C ILE A 291 4.17 25.30 -4.48
N TYR A 292 5.26 25.00 -5.15
CA TYR A 292 5.94 25.89 -6.09
C TYR A 292 5.50 25.54 -7.50
N TYR A 293 5.21 26.54 -8.33
CA TYR A 293 4.75 26.29 -9.70
C TYR A 293 5.19 27.36 -10.69
N THR A 294 5.35 26.96 -11.96
CA THR A 294 5.78 27.85 -13.06
C THR A 294 4.65 28.35 -13.97
N GLY A 295 3.52 27.64 -14.00
CA GLY A 295 2.38 27.96 -14.87
C GLY A 295 1.36 28.91 -14.24
N SER A 296 0.10 28.70 -14.57
CA SER A 296 -1.05 29.42 -14.03
C SER A 296 -1.65 28.72 -12.80
N LEU A 297 -2.28 29.50 -11.91
CA LEU A 297 -3.03 28.98 -10.77
C LEU A 297 -4.53 29.16 -11.01
N GLN A 298 -5.28 28.07 -10.92
CA GLN A 298 -6.74 28.05 -10.95
C GLN A 298 -7.28 27.58 -9.60
N HIS A 299 -8.27 28.29 -9.06
CA HIS A 299 -8.98 27.91 -7.84
C HIS A 299 -10.39 28.50 -7.81
N PRO A 300 -11.33 27.91 -7.06
CA PRO A 300 -12.66 28.48 -6.82
C PRO A 300 -12.63 29.90 -6.24
N ASN A 301 -13.71 30.66 -6.45
CA ASN A 301 -13.88 31.97 -5.82
C ASN A 301 -13.94 31.85 -4.28
N ASN A 302 -13.42 32.86 -3.57
CA ASN A 302 -13.37 32.91 -2.09
C ASN A 302 -12.60 31.74 -1.45
N TYR A 303 -11.48 31.34 -2.07
CA TYR A 303 -10.67 30.22 -1.60
C TYR A 303 -9.92 30.53 -0.29
N ASN A 304 -9.56 29.48 0.45
CA ASN A 304 -8.89 29.58 1.74
C ASN A 304 -7.50 30.23 1.59
N GLN A 305 -7.32 31.40 2.20
CA GLN A 305 -6.08 32.17 2.10
C GLN A 305 -4.87 31.48 2.74
N ASN A 306 -5.08 30.63 3.75
CA ASN A 306 -4.00 29.86 4.38
C ASN A 306 -3.45 28.77 3.44
N ILE A 307 -4.25 28.33 2.48
CA ILE A 307 -3.80 27.40 1.43
C ILE A 307 -3.13 28.21 0.32
N LEU A 308 -3.75 29.29 -0.16
CA LEU A 308 -3.19 30.12 -1.23
C LEU A 308 -1.82 30.70 -0.87
N SER A 309 -1.59 31.10 0.38
CA SER A 309 -0.29 31.61 0.82
C SER A 309 0.84 30.57 0.76
N LYS A 310 0.51 29.28 0.65
CA LYS A 310 1.44 28.17 0.47
C LYS A 310 1.66 27.79 -0.99
N VAL A 311 0.89 28.36 -1.93
CA VAL A 311 1.00 28.09 -3.37
C VAL A 311 1.71 29.27 -4.04
N ILE A 312 2.98 29.08 -4.35
CA ILE A 312 3.95 30.13 -4.65
C ILE A 312 4.39 30.01 -6.10
N HIS A 313 4.08 31.02 -6.90
CA HIS A 313 4.58 31.09 -8.27
C HIS A 313 6.10 31.36 -8.29
N GLN A 314 6.83 30.64 -9.14
CA GLN A 314 8.24 30.85 -9.41
C GLN A 314 8.49 30.85 -10.92
N SER A 315 9.56 31.51 -11.38
CA SER A 315 9.94 31.44 -12.80
C SER A 315 10.48 30.06 -13.19
N GLU A 316 11.07 29.36 -12.23
CA GLU A 316 11.64 28.02 -12.34
C GLU A 316 11.40 27.30 -11.02
N VAL A 317 11.27 25.98 -11.06
CA VAL A 317 11.16 25.12 -9.87
C VAL A 317 12.23 24.04 -9.93
N GLU A 318 12.53 23.45 -8.78
CA GLU A 318 13.37 22.25 -8.73
C GLU A 318 12.74 21.14 -9.58
N THR A 319 13.55 20.47 -10.39
CA THR A 319 13.13 19.30 -11.18
C THR A 319 14.07 18.15 -10.89
N LYS A 320 13.51 16.95 -10.84
CA LYS A 320 14.28 15.71 -10.70
C LYS A 320 13.93 14.79 -11.86
N GLN A 321 14.92 14.01 -12.29
CA GLN A 321 14.77 13.09 -13.40
C GLN A 321 14.61 11.66 -12.89
N ILE A 322 13.85 10.87 -13.64
CA ILE A 322 13.75 9.43 -13.41
C ILE A 322 15.01 8.78 -14.00
N PRO A 323 15.67 7.86 -13.28
CA PRO A 323 16.78 7.11 -13.84
C PRO A 323 16.38 6.40 -15.15
N ASP A 324 17.05 6.74 -16.26
CA ASP A 324 16.83 6.10 -17.56
C ASP A 324 17.57 4.76 -17.62
N LEU A 325 16.89 3.71 -17.17
CA LEU A 325 17.48 2.37 -17.03
C LEU A 325 16.78 1.38 -17.94
N GLY A 326 17.43 0.97 -19.03
CA GLY A 326 16.97 -0.20 -19.78
C GLY A 326 16.99 -1.45 -18.90
N ILE A 327 15.93 -2.25 -18.89
CA ILE A 327 16.00 -3.59 -18.30
C ILE A 327 16.98 -4.41 -19.15
N PRO A 328 18.08 -4.93 -18.57
CA PRO A 328 19.06 -5.66 -19.36
C PRO A 328 18.49 -6.95 -19.95
N GLN A 329 19.10 -7.38 -21.05
CA GLN A 329 18.72 -8.63 -21.69
C GLN A 329 19.09 -9.84 -20.83
N LEU A 330 18.39 -10.95 -21.05
CA LEU A 330 18.72 -12.22 -20.42
C LEU A 330 20.11 -12.69 -20.84
N ARG A 331 20.82 -13.35 -19.93
CA ARG A 331 22.03 -14.10 -20.29
C ARG A 331 21.71 -15.29 -21.20
N ALA A 332 22.74 -15.87 -21.81
CA ALA A 332 22.56 -17.09 -22.62
C ALA A 332 22.12 -18.28 -21.75
N ASP A 333 21.30 -19.19 -22.31
CA ASP A 333 20.76 -20.36 -21.60
C ASP A 333 21.81 -21.21 -20.88
N ASP A 334 23.01 -21.34 -21.46
CA ASP A 334 24.14 -22.07 -20.83
C ASP A 334 24.59 -21.43 -19.51
N TRP A 335 24.50 -20.11 -19.38
CA TRP A 335 24.86 -19.42 -18.14
C TRP A 335 23.94 -19.87 -17.00
N TYR A 336 22.62 -19.93 -17.25
CA TYR A 336 21.64 -20.37 -16.25
C TYR A 336 21.87 -21.82 -15.85
N ARG A 337 22.10 -22.72 -16.82
CA ARG A 337 22.43 -24.13 -16.54
C ARG A 337 23.68 -24.25 -15.66
N ASN A 338 24.74 -23.50 -15.99
CA ASN A 338 25.99 -23.51 -15.24
C ASN A 338 25.86 -22.91 -13.83
N LYS A 339 24.88 -22.01 -13.62
CA LYS A 339 24.56 -21.40 -12.32
C LYS A 339 23.50 -22.17 -11.52
N GLY A 340 23.10 -23.35 -11.99
CA GLY A 340 22.19 -24.25 -11.28
C GLY A 340 20.71 -23.88 -11.38
N TYR A 341 20.32 -23.08 -12.37
CA TYR A 341 18.91 -22.84 -12.68
C TYR A 341 18.33 -24.06 -13.38
N ASP A 342 17.16 -24.49 -12.92
CA ASP A 342 16.40 -25.57 -13.52
C ASP A 342 14.90 -25.20 -13.59
N GLN A 343 14.02 -26.18 -13.78
CA GLN A 343 12.56 -25.96 -13.85
C GLN A 343 11.82 -26.65 -12.70
N THR A 344 12.56 -27.10 -11.69
CA THR A 344 12.04 -27.82 -10.53
C THR A 344 11.56 -26.82 -9.51
N ILE A 345 10.25 -26.87 -9.22
CA ILE A 345 9.68 -26.11 -8.12
C ILE A 345 10.12 -26.77 -6.81
N ARG A 346 10.68 -25.99 -5.89
CA ARG A 346 11.11 -26.43 -4.56
C ARG A 346 10.60 -25.44 -3.53
N GLU A 347 10.32 -25.93 -2.33
CA GLU A 347 9.88 -25.09 -1.20
C GLU A 347 10.91 -24.00 -0.87
N ASN A 348 12.21 -24.30 -0.95
CA ASN A 348 13.27 -23.38 -0.54
C ASN A 348 14.39 -23.32 -1.59
N ASN A 349 15.05 -22.16 -1.71
CA ASN A 349 16.28 -21.97 -2.48
C ASN A 349 16.18 -22.39 -3.96
N MET A 350 15.00 -22.21 -4.58
CA MET A 350 14.82 -22.57 -5.99
C MET A 350 15.42 -21.51 -6.91
N LYS A 351 16.12 -21.98 -7.94
CA LYS A 351 16.57 -21.14 -9.07
C LYS A 351 15.87 -21.63 -10.32
N ILE A 352 14.95 -20.82 -10.86
CA ILE A 352 14.12 -21.21 -12.00
C ILE A 352 14.47 -20.37 -13.22
N PHE A 353 14.72 -21.04 -14.36
CA PHE A 353 14.82 -20.39 -15.66
C PHE A 353 13.98 -21.14 -16.70
N ALA A 354 12.99 -20.47 -17.29
CA ALA A 354 12.08 -21.06 -18.28
C ALA A 354 11.46 -20.01 -19.22
N ASN A 355 10.79 -20.48 -20.28
CA ASN A 355 10.04 -19.62 -21.21
C ASN A 355 8.95 -18.82 -20.49
N ASN A 356 8.09 -19.51 -19.74
CA ASN A 356 7.11 -18.93 -18.82
C ASN A 356 7.21 -19.71 -17.52
N VAL A 357 7.05 -19.03 -16.39
CA VAL A 357 7.10 -19.67 -15.07
C VAL A 357 5.72 -19.63 -14.44
N ASN A 358 5.23 -20.78 -14.01
CA ASN A 358 3.98 -20.88 -13.26
C ASN A 358 4.25 -21.64 -11.95
N ILE A 359 4.04 -20.99 -10.82
CA ILE A 359 4.22 -21.59 -9.50
C ILE A 359 2.89 -21.65 -8.79
N GLN A 360 2.60 -22.83 -8.28
CA GLN A 360 1.37 -23.18 -7.60
C GLN A 360 1.73 -24.00 -6.37
N SER A 361 0.86 -23.93 -5.37
CA SER A 361 0.97 -24.88 -4.28
C SER A 361 0.74 -26.31 -4.77
N TYR A 362 1.36 -27.27 -4.11
CA TYR A 362 1.24 -28.69 -4.45
C TYR A 362 1.30 -29.57 -3.19
N TYR A 363 0.84 -30.81 -3.29
CA TYR A 363 1.03 -31.81 -2.24
C TYR A 363 2.33 -32.57 -2.48
N ASP A 364 3.21 -32.61 -1.49
CA ASP A 364 4.46 -33.36 -1.55
C ASP A 364 4.27 -34.73 -0.89
N ASP A 365 4.28 -35.79 -1.68
CA ASP A 365 4.08 -37.17 -1.21
C ASP A 365 5.21 -37.67 -0.30
N GLN A 366 6.43 -37.15 -0.46
CA GLN A 366 7.58 -37.55 0.35
C GLN A 366 7.52 -36.93 1.75
N LEU A 367 7.04 -35.68 1.83
CA LEU A 367 6.85 -34.96 3.08
C LEU A 367 5.46 -35.18 3.69
N GLY A 368 4.51 -35.73 2.94
CA GLY A 368 3.13 -35.97 3.36
C GLY A 368 2.35 -34.70 3.68
N ARG A 369 2.71 -33.56 3.06
CA ARG A 369 2.11 -32.25 3.36
C ARG A 369 1.95 -31.37 2.14
N HIS A 370 1.04 -30.40 2.25
CA HIS A 370 0.84 -29.39 1.23
C HIS A 370 1.87 -28.26 1.35
N ILE A 371 2.51 -27.93 0.23
CA ILE A 371 3.49 -26.87 0.09
C ILE A 371 2.82 -25.69 -0.60
N SER A 372 2.65 -24.59 0.12
CA SER A 372 2.12 -23.32 -0.40
C SER A 372 2.97 -22.11 0.00
N THR A 373 4.09 -22.37 0.67
CA THR A 373 5.08 -21.37 1.04
C THR A 373 6.35 -21.68 0.27
N PHE A 374 6.92 -20.65 -0.34
CA PHE A 374 8.16 -20.74 -1.09
C PHE A 374 9.12 -19.68 -0.57
N THR A 375 10.37 -20.06 -0.32
CA THR A 375 11.37 -19.15 0.23
C THR A 375 12.66 -19.13 -0.59
N ASP A 376 13.31 -17.98 -0.59
CA ASP A 376 14.63 -17.72 -1.18
C ASP A 376 14.70 -18.10 -2.66
N ALA A 377 13.65 -17.74 -3.39
CA ALA A 377 13.52 -18.06 -4.80
C ALA A 377 14.23 -17.03 -5.69
N ILE A 378 14.90 -17.51 -6.73
CA ILE A 378 15.41 -16.68 -7.83
C ILE A 378 14.74 -17.16 -9.10
N ILE A 379 13.77 -16.41 -9.60
CA ILE A 379 12.98 -16.81 -10.77
C ILE A 379 13.26 -15.87 -11.92
N VAL A 380 13.61 -16.45 -13.05
CA VAL A 380 13.91 -15.74 -14.28
C VAL A 380 13.05 -16.34 -15.40
N SER A 381 12.30 -15.49 -16.10
CA SER A 381 11.42 -15.91 -17.19
C SER A 381 11.77 -15.21 -18.50
N GLN A 382 11.70 -15.94 -19.62
CA GLN A 382 11.82 -15.34 -20.96
C GLN A 382 10.52 -14.63 -21.38
N GLY A 383 9.42 -14.88 -20.69
CA GLY A 383 8.11 -14.27 -20.86
C GLY A 383 7.52 -13.92 -19.49
N ASP A 384 6.37 -14.50 -19.16
CA ASP A 384 5.62 -14.15 -17.95
C ASP A 384 5.98 -15.04 -16.75
N ILE A 385 5.78 -14.49 -15.55
CA ILE A 385 5.79 -15.24 -14.28
C ILE A 385 4.40 -15.14 -13.67
N THR A 386 3.82 -16.28 -13.29
CA THR A 386 2.54 -16.34 -12.59
C THR A 386 2.68 -17.17 -11.32
N ILE A 387 2.33 -16.59 -10.18
CA ILE A 387 2.35 -17.24 -8.87
C ILE A 387 0.92 -17.32 -8.31
N GLY A 388 0.39 -18.52 -8.12
CA GLY A 388 -0.83 -18.77 -7.36
C GLY A 388 -2.18 -18.69 -8.09
N ASN A 389 -2.22 -18.74 -9.43
CA ASN A 389 -3.47 -18.53 -10.19
C ASN A 389 -4.56 -19.60 -9.91
N ASN A 390 -4.25 -20.89 -10.10
CA ASN A 390 -5.24 -21.98 -9.92
C ASN A 390 -5.28 -22.55 -8.50
N GLN A 391 -4.25 -22.26 -7.71
CA GLN A 391 -3.97 -22.89 -6.42
C GLN A 391 -3.34 -21.84 -5.51
N TRP A 392 -3.77 -21.80 -4.27
CA TRP A 392 -3.40 -20.77 -3.31
C TRP A 392 -1.92 -20.81 -2.91
N VAL A 393 -1.19 -19.71 -3.10
CA VAL A 393 0.17 -19.52 -2.56
C VAL A 393 0.09 -18.66 -1.31
N ASN A 394 0.49 -19.22 -0.17
CA ASN A 394 0.44 -18.55 1.12
C ASN A 394 1.54 -17.49 1.27
N LYS A 395 2.78 -17.85 0.95
CA LYS A 395 3.93 -16.95 1.05
C LYS A 395 4.95 -17.24 -0.04
N MET A 396 5.55 -16.20 -0.58
CA MET A 396 6.66 -16.27 -1.53
C MET A 396 7.73 -15.27 -1.08
N THR A 397 8.97 -15.73 -0.91
CA THR A 397 10.14 -14.83 -0.78
C THR A 397 11.10 -15.04 -1.93
N GLY A 398 11.70 -13.95 -2.44
CA GLY A 398 12.66 -14.05 -3.53
C GLY A 398 12.66 -12.88 -4.52
N VAL A 399 13.39 -13.08 -5.61
CA VAL A 399 13.52 -12.12 -6.71
C VAL A 399 12.89 -12.67 -7.98
N LEU A 400 12.09 -11.84 -8.64
CA LEU A 400 11.33 -12.21 -9.84
C LEU A 400 11.78 -11.34 -11.02
N PHE A 401 12.36 -11.97 -12.05
CA PHE A 401 12.83 -11.31 -13.26
C PHE A 401 12.02 -11.76 -14.48
N ALA A 402 11.27 -10.84 -15.08
CA ALA A 402 10.53 -11.00 -16.33
C ALA A 402 10.88 -9.87 -17.31
N PRO A 403 12.14 -9.79 -17.80
CA PRO A 403 12.62 -8.65 -18.60
C PRO A 403 11.90 -8.50 -19.96
N ASN A 404 11.12 -9.49 -20.38
CA ASN A 404 10.34 -9.48 -21.61
C ASN A 404 8.84 -9.75 -21.39
N GLY A 405 8.36 -9.70 -20.16
CA GLY A 405 6.98 -9.99 -19.81
C GLY A 405 6.54 -9.31 -18.52
N LYS A 406 5.50 -9.85 -17.89
CA LYS A 406 4.95 -9.37 -16.60
C LYS A 406 5.09 -10.41 -15.51
N VAL A 407 4.96 -9.94 -14.27
CA VAL A 407 4.77 -10.81 -13.11
C VAL A 407 3.34 -10.66 -12.59
N THR A 408 2.63 -11.77 -12.46
CA THR A 408 1.31 -11.84 -11.85
C THR A 408 1.36 -12.63 -10.55
N PHE A 409 0.89 -12.03 -9.46
CA PHE A 409 0.88 -12.63 -8.14
C PHE A 409 -0.55 -12.72 -7.58
N HIS A 410 -0.91 -13.92 -7.14
CA HIS A 410 -2.21 -14.28 -6.57
C HIS A 410 -2.08 -14.87 -5.14
N GLY A 411 -0.94 -14.69 -4.49
CA GLY A 411 -0.71 -15.18 -3.13
C GLY A 411 -1.10 -14.16 -2.05
N THR A 412 -0.97 -14.55 -0.78
CA THR A 412 -1.22 -13.62 0.35
C THR A 412 -0.04 -12.75 0.74
N HIS A 413 1.18 -13.22 0.53
CA HIS A 413 2.37 -12.54 1.02
C HIS A 413 3.52 -12.70 0.04
N PHE A 414 4.07 -11.58 -0.42
CA PHE A 414 5.29 -11.54 -1.21
C PHE A 414 6.33 -10.69 -0.48
N GLU A 415 7.55 -11.20 -0.36
CA GLU A 415 8.67 -10.53 0.27
C GLU A 415 9.88 -10.61 -0.67
N GLY A 416 10.35 -9.48 -1.21
CA GLY A 416 11.34 -9.51 -2.27
C GLY A 416 11.32 -8.32 -3.21
N LEU A 417 11.77 -8.56 -4.45
CA LEU A 417 11.75 -7.57 -5.53
C LEU A 417 11.28 -8.18 -6.86
N VAL A 418 10.77 -7.31 -7.73
CA VAL A 418 10.19 -7.65 -9.03
C VAL A 418 10.73 -6.70 -10.10
N ILE A 419 11.42 -7.24 -11.10
CA ILE A 419 11.85 -6.53 -12.29
C ILE A 419 11.12 -7.14 -13.49
N ALA A 420 10.18 -6.41 -14.08
CA ALA A 420 9.31 -6.93 -15.13
C ALA A 420 8.97 -5.85 -16.15
N ARG A 421 9.25 -6.08 -17.44
CA ARG A 421 9.02 -5.07 -18.48
C ARG A 421 7.58 -4.58 -18.50
N ASP A 422 6.64 -5.51 -18.50
CA ASP A 422 5.21 -5.23 -18.65
C ASP A 422 4.52 -4.94 -17.30
N GLY A 423 5.26 -5.03 -16.19
CA GLY A 423 4.80 -4.61 -14.87
C GLY A 423 4.56 -5.73 -13.85
N PHE A 424 4.17 -5.31 -12.65
CA PHE A 424 3.84 -6.18 -11.52
C PHE A 424 2.35 -6.12 -11.19
N HIS A 425 1.68 -7.27 -11.24
CA HIS A 425 0.24 -7.42 -11.12
C HIS A 425 -0.11 -8.25 -9.89
N VAL A 426 -0.36 -7.59 -8.76
CA VAL A 426 -0.95 -8.21 -7.58
C VAL A 426 -2.46 -8.16 -7.72
N THR A 427 -3.09 -9.31 -7.93
CA THR A 427 -4.53 -9.38 -8.23
C THR A 427 -5.35 -9.99 -7.10
N SER A 428 -4.68 -10.61 -6.11
CA SER A 428 -5.30 -11.11 -4.89
C SER A 428 -5.57 -9.97 -3.90
N GLY A 429 -6.82 -9.88 -3.44
CA GLY A 429 -7.23 -8.99 -2.36
C GLY A 429 -6.51 -9.29 -1.05
N GLY A 430 -6.15 -8.25 -0.29
CA GLY A 430 -5.51 -8.40 1.03
C GLY A 430 -4.06 -8.88 1.00
N THR A 431 -3.45 -8.97 -0.19
CA THR A 431 -2.03 -9.31 -0.33
C THR A 431 -1.13 -8.28 0.34
N LYS A 432 -0.14 -8.75 1.09
CA LYS A 432 0.95 -7.93 1.62
C LYS A 432 2.20 -8.09 0.76
N VAL A 433 2.77 -6.99 0.29
CA VAL A 433 4.05 -6.94 -0.42
C VAL A 433 5.07 -6.23 0.47
N ILE A 434 6.22 -6.85 0.70
CA ILE A 434 7.32 -6.30 1.48
C ILE A 434 8.57 -6.28 0.61
N PHE A 435 9.25 -5.15 0.54
CA PHE A 435 10.55 -5.07 -0.11
C PHE A 435 11.62 -5.81 0.69
N LYS A 436 12.49 -6.50 -0.04
CA LYS A 436 13.82 -6.92 0.42
C LYS A 436 14.88 -6.54 -0.60
N ASN A 437 16.00 -6.00 -0.13
CA ASN A 437 17.13 -5.66 -0.98
C ASN A 437 17.63 -6.91 -1.71
N ILE A 438 18.16 -6.70 -2.92
CA ILE A 438 18.69 -7.78 -3.76
C ILE A 438 19.80 -8.57 -3.07
N ASP A 439 20.57 -7.96 -2.17
CA ASP A 439 21.65 -8.59 -1.40
C ASP A 439 21.17 -9.76 -0.53
N GLU A 440 19.89 -9.80 -0.16
CA GLU A 440 19.29 -10.93 0.57
C GLU A 440 19.22 -12.22 -0.28
N TYR A 441 19.33 -12.09 -1.61
CA TYR A 441 19.17 -13.20 -2.55
C TYR A 441 20.34 -13.35 -3.53
N ILE A 442 21.01 -12.25 -3.89
CA ILE A 442 22.11 -12.18 -4.86
C ILE A 442 23.16 -11.18 -4.35
N GLU A 443 24.14 -11.70 -3.61
CA GLU A 443 25.23 -10.90 -3.01
C GLU A 443 26.26 -10.39 -4.03
N ASN A 444 26.41 -11.08 -5.17
CA ASN A 444 27.44 -10.81 -6.16
C ASN A 444 26.85 -10.55 -7.54
N GLU A 445 27.32 -9.50 -8.22
CA GLU A 445 26.92 -9.17 -9.59
C GLU A 445 27.17 -10.32 -10.58
N ALA A 446 28.21 -11.13 -10.35
CA ALA A 446 28.51 -12.30 -11.16
C ALA A 446 27.43 -13.41 -11.10
N ASP A 447 26.52 -13.33 -10.12
CA ASP A 447 25.35 -14.20 -9.97
C ASP A 447 24.04 -13.50 -10.37
N PHE A 448 24.11 -12.24 -10.82
CA PHE A 448 22.95 -11.50 -11.32
C PHE A 448 22.48 -12.07 -12.67
N PRO A 449 21.19 -12.47 -12.80
CA PRO A 449 20.71 -13.24 -13.94
C PRO A 449 20.56 -12.43 -15.23
N LEU A 450 20.48 -11.11 -15.14
CA LEU A 450 20.43 -10.26 -16.33
C LEU A 450 21.85 -9.90 -16.79
N GLY A 451 22.01 -9.70 -18.09
CA GLY A 451 23.26 -9.28 -18.71
C GLY A 451 23.55 -7.80 -18.47
N SER A 452 24.54 -7.26 -19.19
CA SER A 452 24.79 -5.82 -19.27
C SER A 452 23.73 -5.14 -20.14
N SER A 453 23.32 -3.93 -19.76
CA SER A 453 22.56 -3.06 -20.65
C SER A 453 23.40 -2.76 -21.90
N THR A 454 22.88 -3.08 -23.09
CA THR A 454 23.36 -2.43 -24.30
C THR A 454 22.56 -1.15 -24.41
N ASN A 455 23.16 -0.02 -24.05
CA ASN A 455 22.60 1.29 -24.40
C ASN A 455 22.53 1.45 -25.92
#